data_AF-A0A955FKY2-F1
#
_entry.id   AF-A0A955FKY2-F1
#
_cell.length_a   1.000
_cell.length_b   1.000
_cell.length_c   1.000
_cell.angle_alpha   90.00
_cell.angle_beta   90.00
_cell.angle_gamma   90.00
#
_symmetry.space_group_name_H-M   'P 1'
#
loop_
_entity.id
_entity.type
_entity.pdbx_description
1 polymer ?
#
loop_
_entity_poly.entity_id
_entity_poly.type
_entity_poly.pdbx_seq_one_letter_code
_entity_poly.pdbx_strand_id
1 'polypeptide(L)' 'MGKPKKRTSARRTGARRSHLVVKLARAVNAKSPVKAFTTRRESGKKLSATVKSAK' A
#
# COMPACT_ATOMS: atom_id res chain seq x y z
N MET A 1 -4.88 -14.64 -27.68
CA MET A 1 -4.61 -14.74 -26.23
C MET A 1 -5.21 -16.03 -25.70
N GLY A 2 -4.41 -16.90 -25.08
CA GLY A 2 -4.91 -18.17 -24.53
C GLY A 2 -5.84 -17.94 -23.33
N LYS A 3 -7.03 -18.56 -23.34
CA LYS A 3 -7.93 -18.55 -22.19
C LYS A 3 -7.30 -19.36 -21.05
N PRO A 4 -7.27 -18.86 -19.81
CA PRO A 4 -6.73 -19.62 -18.68
C PRO A 4 -7.60 -20.85 -18.41
N LYS A 5 -6.95 -22.01 -18.21
CA LYS A 5 -7.64 -23.28 -17.90
C LYS A 5 -8.42 -23.23 -16.58
N LYS A 6 -7.94 -22.43 -15.62
CA LYS A 6 -8.51 -22.27 -14.28
C LYS A 6 -8.49 -20.80 -13.87
N ARG A 7 -9.43 -20.41 -13.00
CA ARG A 7 -9.47 -19.06 -12.44
C ARG A 7 -8.29 -18.86 -11.47
N THR A 8 -7.66 -17.70 -11.53
CA THR A 8 -6.65 -17.29 -10.54
C THR A 8 -7.30 -17.03 -9.19
N SER A 9 -6.69 -17.52 -8.11
CA SER A 9 -7.18 -17.26 -6.75
C SER A 9 -7.13 -15.76 -6.39
N ALA A 10 -8.04 -15.32 -5.52
CA ALA A 10 -8.11 -13.93 -5.08
C ALA A 10 -6.76 -13.46 -4.49
N ARG A 11 -6.11 -14.31 -3.68
CA ARG A 11 -4.78 -14.05 -3.12
C ARG A 11 -3.72 -13.80 -4.20
N ARG A 12 -3.68 -14.63 -5.26
CA ARG A 12 -2.69 -14.49 -6.35
C ARG A 12 -2.93 -13.21 -7.16
N THR A 13 -4.20 -12.85 -7.39
CA THR A 13 -4.56 -11.59 -8.04
C THR A 13 -4.15 -10.38 -7.20
N GLY A 14 -4.41 -10.40 -5.89
CA GLY A 14 -4.00 -9.35 -4.96
C GLY A 14 -2.48 -9.17 -4.92
N ALA A 15 -1.73 -10.26 -4.78
CA ALA A 15 -0.26 -10.21 -4.79
C ALA A 15 0.30 -9.61 -6.09
N ARG A 16 -0.26 -9.99 -7.25
CA ARG A 16 0.14 -9.40 -8.54
C ARG A 16 -0.17 -7.91 -8.62
N ARG A 17 -1.26 -7.44 -8.01
CA ARG A 17 -1.69 -6.04 -8.03
C ARG A 17 -1.11 -5.19 -6.89
N SER A 18 -0.30 -5.77 -6.00
CA SER A 18 0.30 -5.07 -4.85
C SER A 18 1.10 -3.83 -5.25
N HIS A 19 1.84 -3.89 -6.35
CA HIS A 19 2.63 -2.77 -6.87
C HIS A 19 1.77 -1.57 -7.29
N LEU A 20 0.52 -1.77 -7.72
CA LEU A 20 -0.39 -0.68 -8.10
C LEU A 20 -0.79 0.14 -6.88
N VAL A 21 -1.06 -0.54 -5.76
CA VAL A 21 -1.40 0.11 -4.49
C VAL A 21 -0.24 0.97 -3.99
N VAL A 22 0.99 0.47 -4.10
CA VAL A 22 2.20 1.23 -3.73
C VAL A 22 2.42 2.45 -4.64
N LYS A 23 2.28 2.28 -5.95
CA LYS A 23 2.42 3.39 -6.91
C LYS A 23 1.36 4.47 -6.66
N LEU A 24 0.11 4.07 -6.42
CA LEU A 24 -0.99 4.98 -6.12
C LEU A 24 -0.71 5.77 -4.83
N ALA A 25 -0.30 5.09 -3.76
CA ALA A 25 0.01 5.76 -2.50
C ALA A 25 1.14 6.80 -2.64
N ARG A 26 2.18 6.50 -3.43
CA ARG A 26 3.26 7.47 -3.73
C ARG A 26 2.74 8.68 -4.50
N ALA A 27 1.91 8.46 -5.52
CA ALA A 27 1.34 9.54 -6.33
C ALA A 27 0.40 10.44 -5.50
N VAL A 28 -0.44 9.86 -4.65
CA VAL A 28 -1.33 10.62 -3.74
C VAL A 28 -0.51 11.43 -2.74
N ASN A 29 0.50 10.83 -2.10
CA ASN A 29 1.37 11.51 -1.15
C ASN A 29 2.17 12.67 -1.77
N ALA A 30 2.41 12.66 -3.09
CA ALA A 30 3.12 13.73 -3.79
C ALA A 30 2.21 14.91 -4.18
N LYS A 31 0.91 14.68 -4.37
CA LYS A 31 -0.03 15.67 -4.92
C LYS A 31 -1.09 16.15 -3.94
N SER A 32 -1.42 15.36 -2.93
CA SER A 32 -2.50 15.62 -2.00
C SER A 32 -1.95 15.94 -0.61
N PRO A 33 -2.61 16.83 0.16
CA PRO A 33 -2.32 17.02 1.58
C PRO A 33 -2.66 15.76 2.42
N VAL A 34 -3.40 14.80 1.84
CA VAL A 34 -3.81 13.56 2.52
C VAL A 34 -2.71 12.49 2.42
N LYS A 35 -2.29 11.95 3.56
CA LYS A 35 -1.32 10.84 3.63
C LYS A 35 -2.00 9.49 3.36
N ALA A 36 -1.67 8.87 2.25
CA ALA A 36 -2.04 7.50 1.90
C ALA A 36 -1.02 6.49 2.45
N PHE A 37 -1.50 5.49 3.18
CA PHE A 37 -0.69 4.40 3.73
C PHE A 37 -1.02 3.08 3.03
N THR A 38 0.00 2.28 2.74
CA THR A 38 -0.21 1.00 2.05
C THR A 38 -0.47 -0.15 3.04
N THR A 39 0.05 -0.03 4.26
CA THR A 39 -0.17 -1.01 5.34
C THR A 39 -0.45 -0.33 6.68
N ARG A 40 -1.16 -1.03 7.57
CA ARG A 40 -1.54 -0.56 8.91
C ARG A 40 -0.34 -0.18 9.80
N ARG A 41 0.87 -0.70 9.54
CA ARG A 41 2.08 -0.45 10.34
C ARG A 41 2.93 0.73 9.86
N GLU A 42 2.69 1.25 8.65
CA GLU A 42 3.45 2.40 8.13
C GLU A 42 3.15 3.71 8.87
N SER A 43 1.93 3.87 9.38
CA SER A 43 1.54 5.01 10.22
C SER A 43 2.04 4.87 11.66
N GLY A 44 1.96 3.66 12.23
CA GLY A 44 2.36 3.40 13.62
C GLY A 44 3.84 3.62 13.90
N LYS A 45 4.74 3.30 12.95
CA LYS A 45 6.19 3.55 13.13
C LYS A 45 6.52 5.05 13.13
N LYS A 46 5.82 5.85 12.30
CA LYS A 46 6.03 7.31 12.24
C LYS A 46 5.43 8.00 13.45
N LEU A 47 4.21 7.62 13.87
CA LEU A 47 3.59 8.13 15.10
C LEU A 47 4.43 7.80 16.34
N SER A 48 4.92 6.56 16.45
CA SER A 48 5.79 6.18 17.58
C SER A 48 7.15 6.89 17.57
N ALA A 49 7.70 7.22 16.40
CA ALA A 49 8.90 8.05 16.31
C ALA A 49 8.64 9.50 16.76
N THR A 50 7.53 10.10 16.35
CA THR A 50 7.12 11.46 16.77
C THR A 50 6.84 11.54 18.27
N VAL A 51 6.17 10.53 18.86
CA VAL A 51 5.94 10.46 20.31
C VAL A 51 7.24 10.30 21.10
N LYS A 52 8.22 9.56 20.57
CA LYS A 52 9.54 9.39 21.20
C LYS A 52 10.41 10.64 21.12
N SER A 53 10.30 11.44 20.06
CA SER A 53 11.07 12.68 19.92
C SER A 53 10.49 13.85 20.72
N ALA A 54 9.22 13.76 21.12
CA ALA A 54 8.53 14.78 21.91
C ALA A 54 8.60 14.53 23.43
N LYS A 55 9.26 13.45 23.85
CA LYS A 55 9.56 13.11 25.24
C LYS A 55 11.02 13.38 25.53
#